data_AF-A0A925BB54-F1
#
_entry.id   AF-A0A925BB54-F1
#
_cell.length_a   1.000
_cell.length_b   1.000
_cell.length_c   1.000
_cell.angle_alpha   90.00
_cell.angle_beta   90.00
_cell.angle_gamma   90.00
#
_symmetry.space_group_name_H-M   'P 1'
#
loop_
_entity.id
_entity.type
_entity.pdbx_description
1 polymer ?
#
loop_
_entity_poly.entity_id
_entity_poly.type
_entity_poly.pdbx_seq_one_letter_code
_entity_poly.pdbx_strand_id
1 'polypeptide(L)'
;MNRREFVGAGVGLMTVGGGIAPAQGKSSGMTKLVKKGDAWQLVRDGKPYLVKGVGGTEKLPLLKSLGGNSVRTWGAENAKRDLDAAHAQGLTMTFGIWLGHKVHGFKYDDPKMVREQFQKAQAAIREFKNHPALLTWGIGNEMEGDGNDPLVWKAIQEIAAMAHKEDPNHPTMTVTAEIGGNANKAKAVQELCPDIDIIGINSYGGLGSLADRLKAAGITKPYIVTEYGPNGPWEVGKTPWGVSLEPNSSEK
;
A
#
# COMPACT_ATOMS: atom_id res chain seq x y z
N MET A 1 -1.82 -66.69 10.57
CA MET A 1 -1.80 -65.21 10.57
C MET A 1 -1.42 -64.78 9.15
N ASN A 2 -2.33 -64.88 8.16
CA ASN A 2 -3.27 -63.83 7.70
C ASN A 2 -2.67 -62.42 7.79
N ARG A 3 -2.62 -61.56 6.76
CA ARG A 3 -3.02 -61.51 5.33
C ARG A 3 -2.33 -60.21 4.80
N ARG A 4 -1.74 -60.19 3.58
CA ARG A 4 -2.23 -59.46 2.37
C ARG A 4 -2.31 -57.92 2.54
N GLU A 5 -1.93 -57.05 1.61
CA GLU A 5 -1.93 -57.12 0.14
C GLU A 5 -1.21 -55.86 -0.43
N PHE A 6 -0.51 -56.04 -1.56
CA PHE A 6 -0.12 -54.99 -2.50
C PHE A 6 -1.25 -54.88 -3.53
N VAL A 7 -1.93 -53.73 -3.65
CA VAL A 7 -2.78 -53.31 -4.81
C VAL A 7 -2.96 -51.79 -4.68
N GLY A 8 -2.86 -50.92 -5.67
CA GLY A 8 -2.68 -51.04 -7.10
C GLY A 8 -2.69 -49.63 -7.71
N ALA A 9 -2.05 -49.50 -8.87
CA ALA A 9 -2.08 -48.30 -9.69
C ALA A 9 -3.54 -47.98 -10.11
N GLY A 10 -4.01 -46.79 -9.75
CA GLY A 10 -5.23 -46.21 -10.29
C GLY A 10 -4.87 -45.13 -11.30
N VAL A 11 -4.86 -45.49 -12.59
CA VAL A 11 -4.94 -44.51 -13.69
C VAL A 11 -6.35 -43.93 -13.66
N GLY A 12 -6.49 -42.78 -13.00
CA GLY A 12 -7.69 -41.96 -13.06
C GLY A 12 -7.71 -41.19 -14.37
N LEU A 13 -8.50 -41.67 -15.34
CA LEU A 13 -8.86 -40.94 -16.53
C LEU A 13 -9.66 -39.69 -16.12
N MET A 14 -9.01 -38.53 -15.98
CA MET A 14 -9.74 -37.25 -15.91
C MET A 14 -10.23 -36.91 -17.32
N THR A 15 -11.51 -37.15 -17.54
CA THR A 15 -12.27 -36.53 -18.62
C THR A 15 -12.09 -35.02 -18.54
N VAL A 16 -11.50 -34.44 -19.59
CA VAL A 16 -11.49 -32.99 -19.81
C VAL A 16 -12.90 -32.58 -20.19
N GLY A 17 -13.75 -32.40 -19.17
CA GLY A 17 -14.99 -31.68 -19.32
C GLY A 17 -14.63 -30.24 -19.66
N GLY A 18 -14.97 -29.80 -20.87
CA GLY A 18 -14.93 -28.41 -21.30
C GLY A 18 -15.83 -27.57 -20.41
N GLY A 19 -15.33 -27.20 -19.25
CA GLY A 19 -15.94 -26.21 -18.37
C GLY A 19 -15.84 -24.87 -19.06
N ILE A 20 -16.99 -24.36 -19.52
CA ILE A 20 -17.15 -22.95 -19.83
C ILE A 20 -16.61 -22.17 -18.63
N ALA A 21 -15.52 -21.43 -18.84
CA ALA A 21 -15.00 -20.54 -17.82
C ALA A 21 -16.15 -19.65 -17.34
N PRO A 22 -16.42 -19.56 -16.02
CA PRO A 22 -17.48 -18.68 -15.54
C PRO A 22 -17.17 -17.28 -16.05
N ALA A 23 -18.16 -16.65 -16.69
CA ALA A 23 -18.06 -15.26 -17.11
C ALA A 23 -17.53 -14.44 -15.92
N GLN A 24 -16.41 -13.75 -16.11
CA GLN A 24 -15.86 -12.86 -15.10
C GLN A 24 -16.94 -11.82 -14.80
N GLY A 25 -17.65 -12.00 -13.67
CA GLY A 25 -18.55 -10.98 -13.15
C GLY A 25 -17.77 -9.68 -13.03
N LYS A 26 -18.40 -8.55 -13.39
CA LYS A 26 -17.80 -7.23 -13.24
C LYS A 26 -17.26 -7.09 -11.80
N SER A 27 -15.96 -6.88 -11.66
CA SER A 27 -15.30 -6.64 -10.37
C SER A 27 -15.96 -5.45 -9.69
N SER A 28 -16.29 -5.60 -8.41
CA SER A 28 -16.85 -4.50 -7.60
C SER A 28 -15.76 -3.53 -7.13
N GLY A 29 -14.49 -3.91 -7.25
CA GLY A 29 -13.35 -3.16 -6.73
C GLY A 29 -13.17 -3.26 -5.21
N MET A 30 -14.20 -3.74 -4.49
CA MET A 30 -14.22 -3.77 -3.04
C MET A 30 -13.00 -4.50 -2.47
N THR A 31 -12.31 -3.81 -1.56
CA THR A 31 -11.08 -4.28 -0.93
C THR A 31 -11.24 -4.18 0.59
N LYS A 32 -10.90 -5.25 1.32
CA LYS A 32 -11.04 -5.34 2.77
C LYS A 32 -9.82 -5.99 3.40
N LEU A 33 -9.55 -5.64 4.65
CA LEU A 33 -8.63 -6.37 5.50
C LEU A 33 -9.39 -7.38 6.34
N VAL A 34 -8.90 -8.62 6.35
CA VAL A 34 -9.46 -9.70 7.16
C VAL A 34 -8.35 -10.22 8.07
N LYS A 35 -8.62 -10.27 9.38
CA LYS A 35 -7.72 -10.89 10.35
C LYS A 35 -7.91 -12.41 10.32
N LYS A 36 -6.82 -13.16 10.16
CA LYS A 36 -6.76 -14.63 10.17
C LYS A 36 -5.76 -15.07 11.24
N GLY A 37 -6.25 -15.36 12.43
CA GLY A 37 -5.40 -15.59 13.61
C GLY A 37 -4.59 -14.34 13.93
N ASP A 38 -3.27 -14.47 13.93
CA ASP A 38 -2.33 -13.36 14.19
C ASP A 38 -1.92 -12.60 12.92
N ALA A 39 -2.36 -13.04 11.73
CA ALA A 39 -2.02 -12.43 10.45
C ALA A 39 -3.18 -11.60 9.88
N TRP A 40 -2.84 -10.60 9.08
CA TRP A 40 -3.78 -9.86 8.26
C TRP A 40 -3.72 -10.35 6.81
N GLN A 41 -4.87 -10.34 6.13
CA GLN A 41 -4.97 -10.64 4.72
C GLN A 41 -5.78 -9.55 4.02
N LEU A 42 -5.18 -8.96 2.99
CA LEU A 42 -5.91 -8.11 2.05
C LEU A 42 -6.75 -9.01 1.15
N VAL A 43 -8.03 -8.67 1.01
CA VAL A 43 -9.02 -9.40 0.24
C VAL A 43 -9.67 -8.44 -0.74
N ARG A 44 -9.74 -8.84 -2.01
CA ARG A 44 -10.34 -8.06 -3.08
C ARG A 44 -11.41 -8.89 -3.78
N ASP A 45 -12.64 -8.35 -3.88
CA ASP A 45 -13.82 -9.08 -4.38
C ASP A 45 -13.97 -10.48 -3.73
N GLY A 46 -13.73 -10.57 -2.42
CA GLY A 46 -13.81 -11.82 -1.65
C GLY A 46 -12.64 -12.79 -1.82
N LYS A 47 -11.62 -12.46 -2.62
CA LYS A 47 -10.45 -13.32 -2.87
C LYS A 47 -9.18 -12.74 -2.22
N PRO A 48 -8.27 -13.57 -1.65
CA PRO A 48 -6.97 -13.09 -1.18
C PRO A 48 -6.22 -12.30 -2.26
N TYR A 49 -5.62 -11.18 -1.87
CA TYR A 49 -4.91 -10.27 -2.77
C TYR A 49 -3.52 -9.97 -2.23
N LEU A 50 -2.49 -10.51 -2.88
CA LEU A 50 -1.09 -10.15 -2.62
C LEU A 50 -0.69 -9.03 -3.58
N VAL A 51 -0.24 -7.90 -3.03
CA VAL A 51 0.22 -6.75 -3.83
C VAL A 51 1.60 -7.06 -4.44
N LYS A 52 1.70 -6.98 -5.77
CA LYS A 52 2.92 -7.05 -6.56
C LYS A 52 3.04 -5.74 -7.33
N GLY A 53 3.36 -4.69 -6.58
CA GLY A 53 3.20 -3.31 -7.02
C GLY A 53 4.47 -2.65 -7.55
N VAL A 54 4.29 -1.57 -8.30
CA VAL A 54 5.32 -0.58 -8.63
C VAL A 54 4.80 0.83 -8.35
N GLY A 55 5.70 1.78 -8.08
CA GLY A 55 5.36 3.20 -8.05
C GLY A 55 5.19 3.76 -9.47
N GLY A 56 4.14 4.57 -9.67
CA GLY A 56 3.88 5.25 -10.95
C GLY A 56 3.10 4.43 -11.99
N THR A 57 2.80 5.07 -13.12
CA THR A 57 1.83 4.57 -14.12
C THR A 57 2.39 4.48 -15.55
N GLU A 58 3.71 4.61 -15.74
CA GLU A 58 4.30 4.77 -17.08
C GLU A 58 4.34 3.50 -17.94
N LYS A 59 4.57 2.34 -17.34
CA LYS A 59 4.86 1.07 -18.05
C LYS A 59 3.86 -0.04 -17.70
N LEU A 60 2.58 0.28 -17.65
CA LEU A 60 1.52 -0.67 -17.22
C LEU A 60 1.50 -1.99 -18.02
N PRO A 61 1.64 -2.01 -19.38
CA PRO A 61 1.66 -3.27 -20.12
C PRO A 61 2.89 -4.13 -19.76
N LEU A 62 4.05 -3.49 -19.57
CA LEU A 62 5.28 -4.19 -19.16
C LEU A 62 5.12 -4.76 -17.75
N LEU A 63 4.62 -3.97 -16.79
CA LEU A 63 4.33 -4.42 -15.43
C LEU A 63 3.47 -5.69 -15.44
N LYS A 64 2.37 -5.67 -16.22
CA LYS A 64 1.49 -6.83 -16.38
C LYS A 64 2.24 -8.05 -16.96
N SER A 65 3.05 -7.84 -17.99
CA SER A 65 3.83 -8.92 -18.63
C SER A 65 4.85 -9.56 -17.68
N LEU A 66 5.35 -8.79 -16.70
CA LEU A 66 6.26 -9.24 -15.65
C LEU A 66 5.55 -9.84 -14.43
N GLY A 67 4.22 -9.95 -14.46
CA GLY A 67 3.41 -10.53 -13.38
C GLY A 67 3.10 -9.58 -12.22
N GLY A 68 3.35 -8.27 -12.39
CA GLY A 68 2.86 -7.24 -11.49
C GLY A 68 1.35 -7.03 -11.61
N ASN A 69 0.72 -6.57 -10.53
CA ASN A 69 -0.74 -6.50 -10.44
C ASN A 69 -1.30 -5.18 -9.88
N SER A 70 -0.42 -4.27 -9.44
CA SER A 70 -0.84 -3.05 -8.76
C SER A 70 0.13 -1.90 -9.04
N VAL A 71 -0.37 -0.67 -8.95
CA VAL A 71 0.44 0.55 -9.01
C VAL A 71 0.13 1.46 -7.82
N ARG A 72 1.05 2.37 -7.49
CA ARG A 72 0.84 3.43 -6.50
C ARG A 72 1.04 4.80 -7.13
N THR A 73 0.11 5.72 -6.87
CA THR A 73 0.28 7.15 -7.15
C THR A 73 0.47 7.93 -5.85
N TRP A 74 0.94 9.17 -5.95
CA TRP A 74 1.16 10.06 -4.79
C TRP A 74 0.07 11.14 -4.64
N GLY A 75 -0.58 11.50 -5.74
CA GLY A 75 -1.64 12.50 -5.78
C GLY A 75 -2.74 12.15 -6.78
N ALA A 76 -3.69 13.07 -6.91
CA ALA A 76 -4.87 12.93 -7.76
C ALA A 76 -4.68 13.50 -9.17
N GLU A 77 -3.47 13.96 -9.51
CA GLU A 77 -3.15 14.50 -10.83
C GLU A 77 -3.35 13.40 -11.89
N ASN A 78 -4.20 13.65 -12.88
CA ASN A 78 -4.57 12.66 -13.89
C ASN A 78 -5.23 11.38 -13.34
N ALA A 79 -5.74 11.40 -12.10
CA ALA A 79 -6.32 10.26 -11.41
C ALA A 79 -7.27 9.42 -12.28
N LYS A 80 -8.21 10.06 -12.98
CA LYS A 80 -9.15 9.37 -13.87
C LYS A 80 -8.44 8.58 -14.96
N ARG A 81 -7.50 9.22 -15.67
CA ARG A 81 -6.72 8.59 -16.75
C ARG A 81 -5.96 7.38 -16.21
N ASP A 82 -5.32 7.54 -15.07
CA ASP A 82 -4.44 6.53 -14.49
C ASP A 82 -5.23 5.33 -13.95
N LEU A 83 -6.36 5.59 -13.29
CA LEU A 83 -7.32 4.57 -12.87
C LEU A 83 -7.89 3.80 -14.07
N ASP A 84 -8.34 4.51 -15.11
CA ASP A 84 -8.87 3.89 -16.33
C ASP A 84 -7.80 3.02 -17.02
N ALA A 85 -6.56 3.52 -17.11
CA ALA A 85 -5.44 2.81 -17.72
C ALA A 85 -5.03 1.57 -16.93
N ALA A 86 -4.97 1.66 -15.60
CA ALA A 86 -4.74 0.51 -14.72
C ALA A 86 -5.84 -0.54 -14.90
N HIS A 87 -7.11 -0.11 -14.90
CA HIS A 87 -8.26 -1.00 -15.09
C HIS A 87 -8.24 -1.71 -16.44
N ALA A 88 -7.91 -1.00 -17.53
CA ALA A 88 -7.78 -1.59 -18.87
C ALA A 88 -6.74 -2.70 -18.93
N GLN A 89 -5.71 -2.64 -18.07
CA GLN A 89 -4.71 -3.69 -17.92
C GLN A 89 -5.08 -4.76 -16.88
N GLY A 90 -6.19 -4.62 -16.17
CA GLY A 90 -6.56 -5.50 -15.05
C GLY A 90 -5.66 -5.32 -13.82
N LEU A 91 -5.03 -4.16 -13.71
CA LEU A 91 -4.22 -3.75 -12.57
C LEU A 91 -5.09 -3.01 -11.54
N THR A 92 -4.62 -2.99 -10.30
CA THR A 92 -5.21 -2.17 -9.23
C THR A 92 -4.35 -0.96 -8.92
N MET A 93 -4.89 0.00 -8.17
CA MET A 93 -4.20 1.23 -7.83
C MET A 93 -4.38 1.59 -6.35
N THR A 94 -3.26 1.76 -5.65
CA THR A 94 -3.20 2.59 -4.44
C THR A 94 -3.29 4.04 -4.87
N PHE A 95 -4.41 4.70 -4.54
CA PHE A 95 -4.67 6.08 -4.93
C PHE A 95 -4.03 7.02 -3.91
N GLY A 96 -3.03 7.79 -4.33
CA GLY A 96 -2.40 8.79 -3.48
C GLY A 96 -3.26 10.05 -3.31
N ILE A 97 -3.40 10.50 -2.07
CA ILE A 97 -3.95 11.80 -1.70
C ILE A 97 -2.79 12.62 -1.13
N TRP A 98 -2.24 13.51 -1.96
CA TRP A 98 -1.14 14.37 -1.57
C TRP A 98 -1.59 15.36 -0.48
N LEU A 99 -0.78 15.50 0.56
CA LEU A 99 -0.98 16.47 1.64
C LEU A 99 0.14 17.52 1.62
N GLY A 100 -0.17 18.72 2.08
CA GLY A 100 0.78 19.81 2.14
C GLY A 100 1.88 19.56 3.17
N HIS A 101 3.13 19.63 2.74
CA HIS A 101 4.29 19.51 3.61
C HIS A 101 4.64 20.84 4.27
N LYS A 102 5.04 20.79 5.55
CA LYS A 102 5.53 21.97 6.29
C LYS A 102 6.74 22.63 5.62
N VAL A 103 7.65 21.82 5.06
CA VAL A 103 8.83 22.31 4.33
C VAL A 103 8.46 23.10 3.06
N HIS A 104 7.24 22.96 2.54
CA HIS A 104 6.70 23.73 1.43
C HIS A 104 5.76 24.86 1.89
N GLY A 105 5.76 25.19 3.19
CA GLY A 105 4.99 26.28 3.77
C GLY A 105 3.57 25.91 4.22
N PHE A 106 3.19 24.63 4.23
CA PHE A 106 1.90 24.22 4.78
C PHE A 106 1.86 24.34 6.31
N LYS A 107 0.80 24.94 6.85
CA LYS A 107 0.64 25.22 8.28
C LYS A 107 -0.51 24.39 8.86
N TYR A 108 -0.19 23.39 9.66
CA TYR A 108 -1.19 22.51 10.28
C TYR A 108 -1.92 23.14 11.48
N ASP A 109 -1.42 24.26 11.98
CA ASP A 109 -2.09 25.13 12.95
C ASP A 109 -3.00 26.18 12.30
N ASP A 110 -2.98 26.32 10.96
CA ASP A 110 -3.91 27.17 10.22
C ASP A 110 -5.20 26.39 9.89
N PRO A 111 -6.34 26.69 10.55
CA PRO A 111 -7.58 25.95 10.36
C PRO A 111 -8.17 26.11 8.95
N LYS A 112 -7.82 27.18 8.21
CA LYS A 112 -8.26 27.38 6.83
C LYS A 112 -7.51 26.44 5.91
N MET A 113 -6.18 26.38 6.01
CA MET A 113 -5.35 25.49 5.18
C MET A 113 -5.71 24.02 5.39
N VAL A 114 -5.87 23.59 6.66
CA VAL A 114 -6.27 22.22 6.99
C VAL A 114 -7.67 21.90 6.45
N ARG A 115 -8.63 22.83 6.57
CA ARG A 115 -9.99 22.64 6.03
C ARG A 115 -10.01 22.52 4.51
N GLU A 116 -9.26 23.35 3.80
CA GLU A 116 -9.16 23.28 2.33
C GLU A 116 -8.53 21.95 1.88
N GLN A 117 -7.49 21.48 2.57
CA GLN A 117 -6.89 20.17 2.31
C GLN A 117 -7.88 19.02 2.53
N PHE A 118 -8.61 19.06 3.66
CA PHE A 118 -9.63 18.06 3.97
C PHE A 118 -10.72 18.02 2.88
N GLN A 119 -11.20 19.18 2.42
CA GLN A 119 -12.21 19.27 1.36
C GLN A 119 -11.71 18.73 0.02
N LYS A 120 -10.45 19.00 -0.33
CA LYS A 120 -9.81 18.43 -1.53
C LYS A 120 -9.73 16.90 -1.46
N ALA A 121 -9.31 16.36 -0.31
CA ALA A 121 -9.28 14.91 -0.09
C ALA A 121 -10.69 14.30 -0.19
N GLN A 122 -11.69 14.92 0.44
CA GLN A 122 -13.09 14.46 0.38
C GLN A 122 -13.63 14.47 -1.04
N ALA A 123 -13.33 15.50 -1.84
CA ALA A 123 -13.75 15.58 -3.23
C ALA A 123 -13.17 14.42 -4.06
N ALA A 124 -11.86 14.17 -3.95
CA ALA A 124 -11.21 13.05 -4.64
C ALA A 124 -11.79 11.69 -4.24
N ILE A 125 -12.05 11.47 -2.95
CA ILE A 125 -12.66 10.23 -2.45
C ILE A 125 -14.05 10.03 -3.04
N ARG A 126 -14.90 11.06 -2.96
CA ARG A 126 -16.26 10.99 -3.52
C ARG A 126 -16.27 10.72 -5.01
N GLU A 127 -15.31 11.29 -5.74
CA GLU A 127 -15.19 11.12 -7.19
C GLU A 127 -14.76 9.69 -7.56
N PHE A 128 -13.75 9.13 -6.88
CA PHE A 128 -13.10 7.88 -7.32
C PHE A 128 -13.42 6.63 -6.49
N LYS A 129 -14.18 6.72 -5.40
CA LYS A 129 -14.52 5.56 -4.52
C LYS A 129 -15.17 4.37 -5.23
N ASN A 130 -15.85 4.59 -6.34
CA ASN A 130 -16.51 3.54 -7.11
C ASN A 130 -15.67 3.03 -8.28
N HIS A 131 -14.44 3.50 -8.43
CA HIS A 131 -13.61 3.11 -9.57
C HIS A 131 -13.12 1.66 -9.40
N PRO A 132 -13.36 0.77 -10.38
CA PRO A 132 -13.06 -0.65 -10.22
C PRO A 132 -11.59 -0.96 -10.03
N ALA A 133 -10.64 -0.13 -10.48
CA ALA A 133 -9.21 -0.34 -10.19
C ALA A 133 -8.75 0.13 -8.79
N LEU A 134 -9.55 0.87 -8.03
CA LEU A 134 -9.15 1.36 -6.72
C LEU A 134 -8.87 0.18 -5.77
N LEU A 135 -7.73 0.22 -5.07
CA LEU A 135 -7.32 -0.78 -4.08
C LEU A 135 -7.38 -0.21 -2.66
N THR A 136 -6.78 0.95 -2.44
CA THR A 136 -6.63 1.60 -1.13
C THR A 136 -6.33 3.09 -1.30
N TRP A 137 -6.73 3.89 -0.30
CA TRP A 137 -6.45 5.33 -0.24
C TRP A 137 -5.15 5.61 0.50
N GLY A 138 -4.11 6.05 -0.20
CA GLY A 138 -2.83 6.48 0.36
C GLY A 138 -2.86 7.95 0.79
N ILE A 139 -3.22 8.21 2.05
CA ILE A 139 -3.35 9.53 2.65
C ILE A 139 -1.98 10.03 3.11
N GLY A 140 -1.41 10.97 2.35
CA GLY A 140 -0.09 11.55 2.61
C GLY A 140 1.08 10.61 2.31
N ASN A 141 2.25 11.20 2.20
CA ASN A 141 3.52 10.50 1.99
C ASN A 141 4.61 11.19 2.78
N GLU A 142 5.21 10.48 3.73
CA GLU A 142 6.34 10.97 4.53
C GLU A 142 6.00 12.28 5.27
N MET A 143 4.78 12.34 5.81
CA MET A 143 4.25 13.54 6.45
C MET A 143 4.87 13.81 7.83
N GLU A 144 5.50 12.80 8.44
CA GLU A 144 5.91 12.82 9.83
C GLU A 144 6.91 13.93 10.15
N GLY A 145 7.73 14.36 9.19
CA GLY A 145 8.86 15.26 9.46
C GLY A 145 9.79 14.68 10.53
N ASP A 146 9.97 15.41 11.63
CA ASP A 146 10.72 14.94 12.81
C ASP A 146 9.90 13.96 13.70
N GLY A 147 8.62 13.77 13.39
CA GLY A 147 7.68 12.89 14.07
C GLY A 147 6.92 13.52 15.24
N ASN A 148 7.21 14.79 15.60
CA ASN A 148 6.76 15.39 16.87
C ASN A 148 5.54 16.30 16.76
N ASP A 149 5.01 16.54 15.55
CA ASP A 149 3.87 17.44 15.35
C ASP A 149 2.53 16.67 15.39
N PRO A 150 1.76 16.74 16.49
CA PRO A 150 0.50 16.02 16.61
C PRO A 150 -0.58 16.54 15.64
N LEU A 151 -0.45 17.78 15.12
CA LEU A 151 -1.44 18.34 14.21
C LEU A 151 -1.40 17.67 12.83
N VAL A 152 -0.23 17.19 12.42
CA VAL A 152 -0.06 16.40 11.19
C VAL A 152 -0.84 15.09 11.31
N TRP A 153 -0.60 14.34 12.37
CA TRP A 153 -1.27 13.06 12.63
C TRP A 153 -2.78 13.23 12.80
N LYS A 154 -3.21 14.30 13.48
CA LYS A 154 -4.62 14.66 13.59
C LYS A 154 -5.27 14.87 12.23
N ALA A 155 -4.64 15.62 11.33
CA ALA A 155 -5.19 15.86 10.00
C ALA A 155 -5.26 14.58 9.14
N ILE A 156 -4.24 13.71 9.21
CA ILE A 156 -4.26 12.40 8.54
C ILE A 156 -5.42 11.55 9.07
N GLN A 157 -5.55 11.47 10.39
CA GLN A 157 -6.60 10.73 11.07
C GLN A 157 -8.01 11.26 10.72
N GLU A 158 -8.21 12.57 10.68
CA GLU A 158 -9.48 13.18 10.29
C GLU A 158 -9.87 12.84 8.84
N ILE A 159 -8.90 12.85 7.91
CA ILE A 159 -9.12 12.45 6.52
C ILE A 159 -9.42 10.95 6.43
N ALA A 160 -8.72 10.11 7.18
CA ALA A 160 -8.95 8.66 7.19
C ALA A 160 -10.36 8.31 7.72
N ALA A 161 -10.78 8.95 8.83
CA ALA A 161 -12.12 8.80 9.37
C ALA A 161 -13.20 9.28 8.38
N MET A 162 -12.93 10.34 7.63
CA MET A 162 -13.84 10.81 6.56
C MET A 162 -13.88 9.82 5.40
N ALA A 163 -12.74 9.25 5.00
CA ALA A 163 -12.66 8.25 3.94
C ALA A 163 -13.58 7.06 4.24
N HIS A 164 -13.51 6.49 5.44
CA HIS A 164 -14.40 5.39 5.86
C HIS A 164 -15.89 5.74 5.82
N LYS A 165 -16.25 6.99 6.13
CA LYS A 165 -17.65 7.45 6.05
C LYS A 165 -18.14 7.57 4.61
N GLU A 166 -17.29 8.04 3.69
CA GLU A 166 -17.65 8.25 2.29
C GLU A 166 -17.54 6.97 1.45
N ASP A 167 -16.57 6.11 1.80
CA ASP A 167 -16.18 4.89 1.09
C ASP A 167 -15.89 3.74 2.09
N PRO A 168 -16.91 2.95 2.44
CA PRO A 168 -16.73 1.77 3.30
C PRO A 168 -16.13 0.55 2.57
N ASN A 169 -15.78 0.68 1.28
CA ASN A 169 -15.37 -0.43 0.43
C ASN A 169 -13.86 -0.54 0.22
N HIS A 170 -13.07 0.44 0.66
CA HIS A 170 -11.62 0.46 0.47
C HIS A 170 -10.90 0.88 1.75
N PRO A 171 -9.79 0.21 2.11
CA PRO A 171 -9.00 0.57 3.28
C PRO A 171 -8.20 1.86 3.03
N THR A 172 -7.83 2.51 4.12
CA THR A 172 -6.93 3.65 4.15
C THR A 172 -5.50 3.22 4.50
N MET A 173 -4.53 3.98 4.01
CA MET A 173 -3.11 3.81 4.27
C MET A 173 -2.47 5.18 4.44
N THR A 174 -1.50 5.33 5.34
CA THR A 174 -0.58 6.48 5.33
C THR A 174 0.84 5.97 5.17
N VAL A 175 1.70 6.73 4.50
CA VAL A 175 3.05 6.29 4.14
C VAL A 175 4.10 7.06 4.94
N THR A 176 5.04 6.37 5.57
CA THR A 176 6.17 6.97 6.32
C THR A 176 7.52 6.61 5.68
N ALA A 177 8.53 7.47 5.92
CA ALA A 177 9.91 7.17 5.56
C ALA A 177 10.50 6.25 6.63
N GLU A 178 10.52 4.94 6.38
CA GLU A 178 10.78 3.90 7.38
C GLU A 178 9.82 3.97 8.59
N ILE A 179 10.01 3.09 9.57
CA ILE A 179 9.30 3.00 10.85
C ILE A 179 9.89 3.94 11.90
N GLY A 180 11.04 4.56 11.61
CA GLY A 180 11.79 5.45 12.51
C GLY A 180 12.55 4.72 13.64
N GLY A 181 13.32 5.49 14.42
CA GLY A 181 14.11 4.97 15.54
C GLY A 181 13.20 4.36 16.61
N ASN A 182 13.49 3.14 17.05
CA ASN A 182 12.63 2.37 17.97
C ASN A 182 11.16 2.25 17.49
N ALA A 183 10.95 2.27 16.17
CA ALA A 183 9.65 2.22 15.50
C ALA A 183 8.70 3.37 15.87
N ASN A 184 9.22 4.55 16.27
CA ASN A 184 8.40 5.66 16.73
C ASN A 184 7.38 6.16 15.69
N LYS A 185 7.70 6.14 14.38
CA LYS A 185 6.76 6.55 13.32
C LYS A 185 5.63 5.54 13.17
N ALA A 186 5.95 4.24 13.15
CA ALA A 186 4.93 3.19 13.07
C ALA A 186 4.02 3.18 14.32
N LYS A 187 4.58 3.44 15.51
CA LYS A 187 3.80 3.62 16.75
C LYS A 187 2.87 4.83 16.67
N ALA A 188 3.36 5.97 16.17
CA ALA A 188 2.54 7.16 15.99
C ALA A 188 1.34 6.89 15.07
N VAL A 189 1.52 6.20 13.94
CA VAL A 189 0.41 5.80 13.08
C VAL A 189 -0.57 4.87 13.82
N GLN A 190 -0.06 3.90 14.57
CA GLN A 190 -0.90 2.97 15.32
C GLN A 190 -1.75 3.67 16.41
N GLU A 191 -1.16 4.61 17.14
CA GLU A 191 -1.75 5.24 18.32
C GLU A 191 -2.57 6.48 17.99
N LEU A 192 -2.10 7.30 17.05
CA LEU A 192 -2.69 8.61 16.73
C LEU A 192 -3.61 8.58 15.51
N CYS A 193 -3.50 7.54 14.66
CA CYS A 193 -4.30 7.38 13.46
C CYS A 193 -5.08 6.05 13.45
N PRO A 194 -6.03 5.84 14.37
CA PRO A 194 -6.78 4.59 14.47
C PRO A 194 -7.53 4.22 13.19
N ASP A 195 -8.02 5.19 12.41
CA ASP A 195 -8.75 4.98 11.15
C ASP A 195 -7.83 4.74 9.94
N ILE A 196 -6.50 4.76 10.11
CA ILE A 196 -5.56 4.25 9.11
C ILE A 196 -5.47 2.74 9.22
N ASP A 197 -5.94 2.00 8.21
CA ASP A 197 -5.98 0.53 8.28
C ASP A 197 -4.61 -0.12 8.03
N ILE A 198 -3.80 0.48 7.15
CA ILE A 198 -2.51 -0.05 6.69
C ILE A 198 -1.40 0.97 6.93
N ILE A 199 -0.24 0.52 7.42
CA ILE A 199 0.98 1.34 7.45
C ILE A 199 1.73 1.14 6.13
N GLY A 200 1.84 2.18 5.31
CA GLY A 200 2.73 2.20 4.16
C GLY A 200 4.14 2.55 4.59
N ILE A 201 5.13 1.79 4.13
CA ILE A 201 6.52 1.95 4.56
C ILE A 201 7.41 2.08 3.33
N ASN A 202 8.05 3.24 3.18
CA ASN A 202 9.15 3.42 2.27
C ASN A 202 10.43 2.92 2.96
N SER A 203 11.01 1.82 2.48
CA SER A 203 12.18 1.18 3.09
C SER A 203 13.29 0.97 2.07
N TYR A 204 14.33 1.79 2.20
CA TYR A 204 15.60 1.65 1.50
C TYR A 204 16.56 0.98 2.50
N GLY A 205 17.27 -0.08 2.13
CA GLY A 205 18.24 -0.80 2.99
C GLY A 205 17.69 -1.58 4.21
N GLY A 206 16.51 -1.23 4.72
CA GLY A 206 15.93 -1.79 5.96
C GLY A 206 15.05 -3.04 5.78
N LEU A 207 14.75 -3.44 4.54
CA LEU A 207 13.70 -4.41 4.23
C LEU A 207 13.90 -5.77 4.91
N GLY A 208 15.14 -6.27 4.96
CA GLY A 208 15.44 -7.62 5.48
C GLY A 208 15.11 -7.82 6.96
N SER A 209 15.08 -6.75 7.76
CA SER A 209 14.77 -6.80 9.21
C SER A 209 13.43 -6.15 9.56
N LEU A 210 12.68 -5.63 8.57
CA LEU A 210 11.51 -4.79 8.80
C LEU A 210 10.42 -5.50 9.61
N ALA A 211 10.09 -6.75 9.22
CA ALA A 211 9.05 -7.54 9.88
C ALA A 211 9.37 -7.78 11.36
N ASP A 212 10.62 -8.15 11.68
CA ASP A 212 11.05 -8.42 13.05
C ASP A 212 11.07 -7.16 13.90
N ARG A 213 11.51 -6.03 13.34
CA ARG A 213 11.50 -4.74 14.04
C ARG A 213 10.07 -4.27 14.36
N LEU A 214 9.14 -4.40 13.42
CA LEU A 214 7.73 -4.09 13.64
C LEU A 214 7.12 -4.98 14.74
N LYS A 215 7.41 -6.29 14.69
CA LYS A 215 6.95 -7.24 15.70
C LYS A 215 7.52 -6.92 17.09
N ALA A 216 8.83 -6.68 17.19
CA ALA A 216 9.51 -6.31 18.43
C ALA A 216 8.98 -4.99 19.02
N ALA A 217 8.54 -4.07 18.15
CA ALA A 217 7.93 -2.81 18.54
C ALA A 217 6.45 -2.90 18.95
N GLY A 218 5.81 -4.08 18.83
CA GLY A 218 4.40 -4.27 19.17
C GLY A 218 3.43 -3.67 18.15
N ILE A 219 3.85 -3.53 16.89
CA ILE A 219 2.97 -3.06 15.82
C ILE A 219 2.04 -4.20 15.39
N THR A 220 0.73 -3.92 15.43
CA THR A 220 -0.34 -4.87 15.15
C THR A 220 -1.12 -4.55 13.88
N LYS A 221 -1.04 -3.31 13.38
CA LYS A 221 -1.61 -2.94 12.08
C LYS A 221 -0.86 -3.66 10.95
N PRO A 222 -1.54 -4.08 9.87
CA PRO A 222 -0.86 -4.59 8.67
C PRO A 222 -0.03 -3.48 8.02
N TYR A 223 0.98 -3.88 7.25
CA TYR A 223 1.80 -2.95 6.49
C TYR A 223 1.96 -3.39 5.03
N ILE A 224 2.23 -2.41 4.17
CA ILE A 224 2.65 -2.60 2.79
C ILE A 224 3.97 -1.85 2.62
N VAL A 225 4.97 -2.50 2.03
CA VAL A 225 6.20 -1.82 1.60
C VAL A 225 5.86 -1.07 0.31
N THR A 226 5.76 0.25 0.42
CA THR A 226 5.23 1.12 -0.63
C THR A 226 6.30 1.62 -1.58
N GLU A 227 7.54 1.67 -1.10
CA GLU A 227 8.74 1.89 -1.89
C GLU A 227 9.86 1.05 -1.28
N TYR A 228 10.66 0.44 -2.15
CA TYR A 228 11.91 -0.20 -1.78
C TYR A 228 12.85 -0.12 -2.97
N GLY A 229 14.13 -0.15 -2.68
CA GLY A 229 15.19 -0.09 -3.66
C GLY A 229 16.53 -0.39 -3.01
N PRO A 230 17.63 -0.30 -3.78
CA PRO A 230 18.96 -0.35 -3.22
C PRO A 230 19.14 0.72 -2.14
N ASN A 231 20.14 0.53 -1.29
CA ASN A 231 20.50 1.46 -0.21
C ASN A 231 20.44 2.91 -0.69
N GLY A 232 19.75 3.76 0.06
CA GLY A 232 19.67 5.18 -0.24
C GLY A 232 21.06 5.84 -0.15
N PRO A 233 21.26 7.04 -0.70
CA PRO A 233 22.53 7.77 -0.58
C PRO A 233 22.91 8.05 0.89
N TRP A 234 21.97 7.97 1.84
CA TRP A 234 22.21 8.07 3.27
C TRP A 234 22.72 6.76 3.94
N GLU A 235 22.72 5.63 3.22
CA GLU A 235 23.05 4.29 3.72
C GLU A 235 24.31 3.70 3.09
N VAL A 236 24.89 4.38 2.12
CA VAL A 236 26.12 3.98 1.44
C VAL A 236 27.32 4.73 2.00
N GLY A 237 28.51 4.12 1.86
CA GLY A 237 29.77 4.77 2.22
C GLY A 237 29.90 6.12 1.51
N LYS A 238 30.49 7.10 2.19
CA LYS A 238 30.79 8.41 1.60
C LYS A 238 32.26 8.47 1.17
N THR A 239 32.51 9.14 0.07
CA THR A 239 33.85 9.60 -0.30
C THR A 239 34.42 10.52 0.80
N PRO A 240 35.75 10.72 0.87
CA PRO A 240 36.37 11.63 1.83
C PRO A 240 35.84 13.09 1.78
N TRP A 241 35.22 13.49 0.66
CA TRP A 241 34.62 14.82 0.45
C TRP A 241 33.08 14.81 0.52
N GLY A 242 32.48 13.77 1.12
CA GLY A 242 31.08 13.78 1.57
C GLY A 242 30.04 13.34 0.54
N VAL A 243 30.44 12.91 -0.65
CA VAL A 243 29.54 12.38 -1.70
C VAL A 243 29.29 10.89 -1.46
N SER A 244 28.02 10.49 -1.50
CA SER A 244 27.57 9.10 -1.38
C SER A 244 28.05 8.22 -2.54
N LEU A 245 28.58 7.03 -2.25
CA LEU A 245 29.02 6.06 -3.25
C LEU A 245 27.82 5.27 -3.79
N GLU A 246 27.45 5.50 -5.05
CA GLU A 246 26.33 4.80 -5.68
C GLU A 246 26.71 3.33 -6.02
N PRO A 247 25.90 2.33 -5.62
CA PRO A 247 26.16 0.93 -5.97
C PRO A 247 26.08 0.71 -7.49
N ASN A 248 26.87 -0.21 -8.04
CA ASN A 248 26.76 -0.58 -9.44
C ASN A 248 25.52 -1.47 -9.71
N SER A 249 25.17 -1.70 -10.98
CA SER A 249 23.97 -2.46 -11.36
C SER A 249 23.90 -3.90 -10.84
N SER A 250 25.04 -4.50 -10.48
CA SER A 250 25.12 -5.85 -9.89
C SER A 250 25.05 -5.84 -8.35
N GLU A 251 25.15 -4.65 -7.74
CA GLU A 251 25.06 -4.41 -6.30
C GLU A 251 23.71 -3.78 -5.89
N LYS A 252 22.87 -3.43 -6.88
CA LYS A 252 21.53 -2.87 -6.69
C LYS A 252 20.44 -3.95 -6.58
#